data_AF-A0A7C6PY36-F1
#
_entry.id   AF-A0A7C6PY36-F1
#
_cell.length_a   1.000
_cell.length_b   1.000
_cell.length_c   1.000
_cell.angle_alpha   90.00
_cell.angle_beta   90.00
_cell.angle_gamma   90.00
#
_symmetry.space_group_name_H-M   'P 1'
#
loop_
_entity.id
_entity.type
_entity.pdbx_description
1 polymer ?
#
loop_
_entity_poly.entity_id
_entity_poly.type
_entity_poly.pdbx_seq_one_letter_code
_entity_poly.pdbx_strand_id
1 'polypeptide(L)'
;MAKNHCPPITTGNCHFLNRELRKPGEEIGFFSYPKPSFSLSTPYIKDDPNLLLLTPAIFGSAGAFLLGFGFYGHCLTGGYNKFIFFIIVLAVIASLGGAAYIYQVRLVGSYPTSLSTIILASLLIIFFFGTVYNLIYSLYPATFSGTIGDTPLTQLLSFLSLSVGVISVGETFNVAPEKPEVQILEAIEALFNLFALSLIISVVAS
;
A
#
# COMPACT_ATOMS: atom_id res chain seq x y z
N MET A 1 23.41 18.77 -23.82
CA MET A 1 24.61 18.75 -22.96
C MET A 1 24.48 19.85 -21.92
N ALA A 2 24.23 19.48 -20.66
CA ALA A 2 24.62 20.20 -19.46
C ALA A 2 24.41 19.24 -18.28
N LYS A 3 25.51 18.69 -17.76
CA LYS A 3 25.56 17.85 -16.55
C LYS A 3 25.61 18.80 -15.35
N ASN A 4 24.66 18.70 -14.43
CA ASN A 4 24.79 19.33 -13.12
C ASN A 4 25.08 18.24 -12.09
N HIS A 5 26.38 18.02 -11.85
CA HIS A 5 26.89 17.21 -10.75
C HIS A 5 26.69 17.95 -9.42
N CYS A 6 26.17 17.24 -8.41
CA CYS A 6 26.43 17.54 -7.00
C CYS A 6 27.23 16.38 -6.39
N PRO A 7 28.19 16.66 -5.48
CA PRO A 7 29.28 15.75 -5.10
C PRO A 7 28.87 14.65 -4.09
N PRO A 8 29.67 13.56 -3.98
CA PRO A 8 29.39 12.44 -3.08
C PRO A 8 29.94 12.70 -1.66
N ILE A 9 29.22 12.21 -0.64
CA ILE A 9 29.72 12.11 0.74
C ILE A 9 30.04 10.64 1.05
N THR A 10 31.28 10.44 1.49
CA THR A 10 31.95 9.17 1.76
C THR A 10 31.65 8.61 3.16
N THR A 11 31.43 7.29 3.20
CA THR A 11 31.81 6.29 4.23
C THR A 11 31.75 6.61 5.73
N GLY A 12 30.92 5.85 6.44
CA GLY A 12 31.05 5.58 7.88
C GLY A 12 30.61 4.15 8.20
N ASN A 13 31.58 3.30 8.57
CA ASN A 13 31.42 1.92 9.04
C ASN A 13 30.42 1.77 10.20
N CYS A 14 29.62 0.70 10.18
CA CYS A 14 29.20 0.00 11.40
C CYS A 14 29.18 -1.52 11.13
N HIS A 15 30.20 -2.19 11.67
CA HIS A 15 30.41 -3.63 11.68
C HIS A 15 30.26 -4.04 13.15
N PHE A 16 29.18 -4.71 13.57
CA PHE A 16 29.13 -5.34 14.90
C PHE A 16 28.15 -6.53 14.96
N LEU A 17 28.73 -7.72 14.78
CA LEU A 17 28.55 -8.98 15.51
C LEU A 17 27.14 -9.54 15.79
N ASN A 18 26.78 -10.53 14.96
CA ASN A 18 26.78 -11.96 15.31
C ASN A 18 26.64 -12.31 16.82
N ARG A 19 25.51 -12.94 17.20
CA ARG A 19 25.42 -13.73 18.44
C ARG A 19 24.47 -14.92 18.26
N GLU A 20 25.10 -16.08 18.13
CA GLU A 20 24.73 -17.40 18.68
C GLU A 20 23.47 -18.13 18.18
N LEU A 21 23.76 -19.17 17.39
CA LEU A 21 23.04 -20.41 17.15
C LEU A 21 22.35 -21.00 18.41
N ARG A 22 21.04 -21.25 18.32
CA ARG A 22 20.35 -22.20 19.22
C ARG A 22 19.83 -23.39 18.39
N LYS A 23 20.30 -24.58 18.76
CA LYS A 23 20.07 -25.88 18.10
C LYS A 23 18.60 -26.36 18.18
N PRO A 24 18.20 -27.27 17.27
CA PRO A 24 16.82 -27.76 17.14
C PRO A 24 16.53 -28.94 18.07
N GLY A 25 15.24 -29.12 18.40
CA GLY A 25 14.69 -30.38 18.91
C GLY A 25 14.18 -30.33 20.35
N GLU A 26 12.87 -30.07 20.51
CA GLU A 26 12.08 -30.65 21.61
C GLU A 26 10.61 -30.65 21.20
N GLU A 27 10.07 -31.83 20.88
CA GLU A 27 8.64 -32.09 20.78
C GLU A 27 8.02 -32.01 22.17
N ILE A 28 6.99 -31.19 22.36
CA ILE A 28 6.19 -31.22 23.59
C ILE A 28 4.71 -31.01 23.24
N GLY A 29 3.95 -32.09 23.42
CA GLY A 29 2.71 -32.04 24.18
C GLY A 29 1.50 -31.39 23.53
N PHE A 30 0.64 -32.27 23.00
CA PHE A 30 -0.78 -32.09 22.73
C PHE A 30 -1.50 -31.38 23.91
N PHE A 31 -1.75 -30.07 23.80
CA PHE A 31 -2.68 -29.38 24.70
C PHE A 31 -4.05 -29.30 24.04
N SER A 32 -4.93 -30.21 24.47
CA SER A 32 -6.35 -30.21 24.17
C SER A 32 -7.00 -29.03 24.90
N TYR A 33 -7.37 -27.99 24.17
CA TYR A 33 -8.17 -26.90 24.74
C TYR A 33 -9.62 -27.39 24.89
N PRO A 34 -10.24 -27.31 26.08
CA PRO A 34 -11.67 -27.57 26.21
C PRO A 34 -12.43 -26.52 25.41
N LYS A 35 -13.29 -26.96 24.49
CA LYS A 35 -14.26 -26.08 23.81
C LYS A 35 -15.25 -25.54 24.84
N PRO A 36 -15.32 -24.22 25.11
CA PRO A 36 -16.46 -23.68 25.81
C PRO A 36 -17.67 -23.73 24.89
N SER A 37 -18.59 -24.68 25.14
CA SER A 37 -19.93 -24.66 24.57
C SER A 37 -20.76 -23.60 25.28
N PHE A 38 -20.60 -22.34 24.88
CA PHE A 38 -21.52 -21.27 25.23
C PHE A 38 -22.44 -21.04 24.03
N SER A 39 -23.59 -21.70 24.03
CA SER A 39 -24.66 -21.50 23.06
C SER A 39 -25.37 -20.18 23.36
N LEU A 40 -24.77 -19.08 22.94
CA LEU A 40 -25.45 -17.81 22.78
C LEU A 40 -26.07 -17.81 21.38
N SER A 41 -27.37 -18.04 21.30
CA SER A 41 -28.19 -17.77 20.12
C SER A 41 -28.25 -16.26 19.90
N THR A 42 -27.13 -15.68 19.45
CA THR A 42 -27.13 -14.35 18.86
C THR A 42 -27.90 -14.43 17.55
N PRO A 43 -28.83 -13.50 17.29
CA PRO A 43 -29.43 -13.40 15.96
C PRO A 43 -28.30 -13.32 14.95
N TYR A 44 -28.33 -14.19 13.94
CA TYR A 44 -27.42 -14.17 12.80
C TYR A 44 -27.67 -12.85 12.06
N ILE A 45 -27.01 -11.79 12.51
CA ILE A 45 -26.83 -10.58 11.74
C ILE A 45 -25.92 -11.02 10.61
N LYS A 46 -26.50 -11.08 9.41
CA LYS A 46 -25.72 -11.17 8.18
C LYS A 46 -24.90 -9.89 8.14
N ASP A 47 -23.70 -9.93 8.71
CA ASP A 47 -22.74 -8.85 8.67
C ASP A 47 -22.25 -8.76 7.22
N ASP A 48 -23.02 -8.05 6.40
CA ASP A 48 -22.60 -7.69 5.05
C ASP A 48 -21.29 -6.89 5.17
N PRO A 49 -20.30 -7.13 4.29
CA PRO A 49 -19.00 -6.51 4.41
C PRO A 49 -19.13 -4.99 4.41
N ASN A 50 -18.57 -4.35 5.43
CA ASN A 50 -18.74 -2.92 5.66
C ASN A 50 -17.97 -2.13 4.60
N LEU A 51 -18.66 -1.69 3.55
CA LEU A 51 -18.09 -0.83 2.50
C LEU A 51 -17.54 0.49 3.07
N LEU A 52 -17.99 0.87 4.26
CA LEU A 52 -17.44 1.98 5.05
C LEU A 52 -15.93 1.86 5.29
N LEU A 53 -15.37 0.65 5.30
CA LEU A 53 -13.94 0.44 5.47
C LEU A 53 -13.11 0.87 4.25
N LEU A 54 -13.72 0.92 3.06
CA LEU A 54 -13.10 1.41 1.82
C LEU A 54 -13.24 2.92 1.65
N THR A 55 -14.03 3.60 2.49
CA THR A 55 -14.27 5.05 2.43
C THR A 55 -12.97 5.87 2.35
N PRO A 56 -11.94 5.62 3.18
CA PRO A 56 -10.70 6.40 3.11
C PRO A 56 -9.99 6.27 1.76
N ALA A 57 -10.02 5.07 1.16
CA ALA A 57 -9.43 4.82 -0.15
C ALA A 57 -10.26 5.45 -1.27
N ILE A 58 -11.60 5.37 -1.22
CA ILE A 58 -12.49 5.95 -2.24
C ILE A 58 -12.38 7.48 -2.25
N PHE A 59 -12.60 8.11 -1.09
CA PHE A 59 -12.55 9.56 -0.96
C PHE A 59 -11.13 10.10 -1.12
N GLY A 60 -10.14 9.37 -0.63
CA GLY A 60 -8.72 9.69 -0.84
C GLY A 60 -8.35 9.68 -2.32
N SER A 61 -8.77 8.65 -3.07
CA SER A 61 -8.53 8.56 -4.52
C SER A 61 -9.23 9.68 -5.28
N ALA A 62 -10.50 9.95 -4.98
CA ALA A 62 -11.26 11.01 -5.64
C ALA A 62 -10.64 12.39 -5.39
N GLY A 63 -10.27 12.67 -4.13
CA GLY A 63 -9.57 13.90 -3.77
C GLY A 63 -8.21 14.02 -4.45
N ALA A 64 -7.40 12.96 -4.42
CA ALA A 64 -6.08 12.96 -5.04
C ALA A 64 -6.15 13.08 -6.57
N PHE A 65 -7.15 12.47 -7.20
CA PHE A 65 -7.39 12.58 -8.63
C PHE A 65 -7.78 14.02 -9.02
N LEU A 66 -8.78 14.60 -8.36
CA LEU A 66 -9.26 15.95 -8.67
C LEU A 66 -8.15 17.00 -8.42
N LEU A 67 -7.44 16.89 -7.30
CA LEU A 67 -6.35 17.82 -6.98
C LEU A 67 -5.14 17.58 -7.88
N GLY A 68 -4.81 16.32 -8.21
CA GLY A 68 -3.65 15.99 -9.04
C GLY A 68 -3.79 16.52 -10.48
N PHE A 69 -5.01 16.47 -11.03
CA PHE A 69 -5.33 17.10 -12.32
C PHE A 69 -5.44 18.62 -12.18
N GLY A 70 -6.05 19.13 -11.12
CA GLY A 70 -6.22 20.57 -10.89
C GLY A 70 -4.89 21.33 -10.72
N PHE A 71 -3.92 20.70 -10.07
CA PHE A 71 -2.57 21.25 -9.87
C PHE A 71 -1.54 20.77 -10.89
N TYR A 72 -1.99 20.14 -11.98
CA TYR A 72 -1.07 19.75 -13.05
C TYR A 72 -0.29 20.97 -13.57
N GLY A 73 1.04 20.84 -13.62
CA GLY A 73 1.96 21.92 -14.02
C GLY A 73 2.13 23.05 -13.00
N HIS A 74 1.52 22.96 -11.81
CA HIS A 74 1.60 23.97 -10.75
C HIS A 74 2.34 23.44 -9.52
N CYS A 75 3.58 23.90 -9.34
CA CYS A 75 4.41 23.48 -8.21
C CYS A 75 4.16 24.35 -6.97
N LEU A 76 4.02 23.73 -5.80
CA LEU A 76 4.02 24.43 -4.52
C LEU A 76 5.44 24.56 -3.99
N THR A 77 5.83 25.76 -3.59
CA THR A 77 7.17 26.05 -3.03
C THR A 77 7.28 25.80 -1.53
N GLY A 78 6.16 25.55 -0.84
CA GLY A 78 6.12 25.36 0.61
C GLY A 78 5.13 24.29 1.05
N GLY A 79 5.27 23.83 2.30
CA GLY A 79 4.30 22.94 2.94
C GLY A 79 4.53 21.44 2.75
N TYR A 80 5.58 21.02 2.04
CA TYR A 80 5.87 19.60 1.74
C TYR A 80 5.78 18.70 2.97
N ASN A 81 6.48 19.03 4.06
CA ASN A 81 6.53 18.17 5.26
C ASN A 81 5.14 17.92 5.89
N LYS A 82 4.27 18.93 5.91
CA LYS A 82 2.90 18.79 6.47
C LYS A 82 2.01 17.98 5.53
N PHE A 83 2.14 18.24 4.24
CA PHE A 83 1.38 17.56 3.20
C PHE A 83 1.74 16.07 3.14
N ILE A 84 3.02 15.73 3.04
CA ILE A 84 3.46 14.33 2.92
C ILE A 84 3.14 13.53 4.18
N PHE A 85 3.25 14.14 5.37
CA PHE A 85 2.82 13.51 6.62
C PHE A 85 1.33 13.17 6.60
N PHE A 86 0.47 14.10 6.16
CA PHE A 86 -0.96 13.86 6.02
C PHE A 86 -1.26 12.71 5.04
N ILE A 87 -0.54 12.68 3.91
CA ILE A 87 -0.68 11.62 2.91
C ILE A 87 -0.26 10.25 3.47
N ILE A 88 0.83 10.17 4.24
CA ILE A 88 1.26 8.93 4.89
C ILE A 88 0.19 8.43 5.86
N VAL A 89 -0.36 9.30 6.70
CA VAL A 89 -1.44 8.93 7.63
C VAL A 89 -2.67 8.42 6.87
N LEU A 90 -3.06 9.11 5.80
CA LEU A 90 -4.17 8.71 4.95
C LEU A 90 -3.91 7.34 4.30
N ALA A 91 -2.69 7.10 3.83
CA ALA A 91 -2.29 5.82 3.23
C ALA A 91 -2.36 4.67 4.22
N VAL A 92 -1.90 4.85 5.45
CA VAL A 92 -2.03 3.82 6.51
C VAL A 92 -3.51 3.51 6.78
N ILE A 93 -4.36 4.52 6.91
CA ILE A 93 -5.79 4.32 7.15
C ILE A 93 -6.46 3.61 5.96
N ALA A 94 -6.13 4.01 4.73
CA ALA A 94 -6.67 3.38 3.52
C ALA A 94 -6.24 1.92 3.40
N SER A 95 -4.95 1.61 3.61
CA SER A 95 -4.42 0.25 3.55
C SER A 95 -5.00 -0.64 4.66
N LEU A 96 -5.10 -0.13 5.90
CA LEU A 96 -5.73 -0.87 7.00
C LEU A 96 -7.22 -1.09 6.76
N GLY A 97 -7.93 -0.09 6.25
CA GLY A 97 -9.35 -0.20 5.89
C GLY A 97 -9.59 -1.24 4.79
N GLY A 98 -8.78 -1.20 3.73
CA GLY A 98 -8.81 -2.21 2.67
C GLY A 98 -8.49 -3.61 3.18
N ALA A 99 -7.48 -3.74 4.05
CA ALA A 99 -7.09 -5.03 4.62
C ALA A 99 -8.19 -5.59 5.54
N ALA A 100 -8.79 -4.74 6.39
CA ALA A 100 -9.90 -5.10 7.24
C ALA A 100 -11.15 -5.50 6.44
N TYR A 101 -11.44 -4.81 5.33
CA TYR A 101 -12.53 -5.17 4.42
C TYR A 101 -12.33 -6.57 3.82
N ILE A 102 -11.14 -6.84 3.27
CA ILE A 102 -10.81 -8.16 2.73
C ILE A 102 -10.90 -9.24 3.82
N TYR A 103 -10.42 -8.94 5.02
CA TYR A 103 -10.47 -9.86 6.16
C TYR A 103 -11.92 -10.17 6.60
N GLN A 104 -12.80 -9.16 6.67
CA GLN A 104 -14.22 -9.34 6.99
C GLN A 104 -14.92 -10.22 5.95
N VAL A 105 -14.71 -9.95 4.66
CA VAL A 105 -15.26 -10.77 3.57
C VAL A 105 -14.84 -12.23 3.71
N ARG A 106 -13.59 -12.47 4.16
CA ARG A 106 -13.04 -13.83 4.34
C ARG A 106 -13.60 -14.56 5.56
N LEU A 107 -13.74 -13.88 6.70
CA LEU A 107 -14.16 -14.53 7.95
C LEU A 107 -15.66 -14.71 8.11
N VAL A 108 -16.44 -13.73 7.62
CA VAL A 108 -17.88 -13.62 7.91
C VAL A 108 -18.71 -14.17 6.74
N GLY A 109 -18.14 -14.23 5.54
CA GLY A 109 -18.83 -14.68 4.34
C GLY A 109 -19.15 -16.17 4.36
N SER A 110 -20.45 -16.52 4.42
CA SER A 110 -20.99 -17.80 3.94
C SER A 110 -21.02 -17.90 2.40
N TYR A 111 -20.40 -16.95 1.71
CA TYR A 111 -20.19 -16.96 0.26
C TYR A 111 -18.84 -17.63 -0.04
N PRO A 112 -18.72 -18.46 -1.08
CA PRO A 112 -17.39 -18.83 -1.56
C PRO A 112 -16.68 -17.51 -1.84
N THR A 113 -15.58 -17.24 -1.13
CA THR A 113 -14.80 -16.01 -1.26
C THR A 113 -14.44 -15.83 -2.73
N SER A 114 -15.23 -15.05 -3.46
CA SER A 114 -15.00 -14.87 -4.87
C SER A 114 -13.75 -14.02 -4.98
N LEU A 115 -12.70 -14.58 -5.58
CA LEU A 115 -11.44 -13.90 -5.86
C LEU A 115 -11.67 -12.47 -6.42
N SER A 116 -12.78 -12.25 -7.13
CA SER A 116 -13.25 -10.94 -7.59
C SER A 116 -13.33 -9.87 -6.50
N THR A 117 -13.73 -10.18 -5.27
CA THR A 117 -13.85 -9.19 -4.18
C THR A 117 -12.47 -8.77 -3.67
N ILE A 118 -11.54 -9.72 -3.56
CA ILE A 118 -10.14 -9.45 -3.17
C ILE A 118 -9.48 -8.62 -4.28
N ILE A 119 -9.64 -9.03 -5.53
CA ILE A 119 -9.12 -8.31 -6.70
C ILE A 119 -9.69 -6.89 -6.75
N LEU A 120 -10.99 -6.71 -6.53
CA LEU A 120 -11.63 -5.38 -6.55
C LEU A 120 -11.06 -4.47 -5.46
N ALA A 121 -10.90 -4.97 -4.23
CA ALA A 121 -10.32 -4.21 -3.13
C ALA A 121 -8.85 -3.84 -3.43
N SER A 122 -8.07 -4.77 -3.99
CA SER A 122 -6.70 -4.51 -4.41
C SER A 122 -6.62 -3.44 -5.50
N LEU A 123 -7.46 -3.54 -6.54
CA LEU A 123 -7.52 -2.54 -7.61
C LEU A 123 -7.86 -1.14 -7.08
N LEU A 124 -8.72 -1.04 -6.08
CA LEU A 124 -9.09 0.24 -5.46
C LEU A 124 -7.93 0.85 -4.68
N ILE A 125 -7.16 0.03 -3.95
CA ILE A 125 -5.96 0.49 -3.25
C ILE A 125 -4.85 0.88 -4.21
N ILE A 126 -4.62 0.12 -5.29
CA ILE A 126 -3.70 0.47 -6.38
C ILE A 126 -4.10 1.83 -6.99
N PHE A 127 -5.38 2.02 -7.28
CA PHE A 127 -5.88 3.29 -7.81
C PHE A 127 -5.66 4.45 -6.82
N PHE A 128 -5.84 4.20 -5.52
CA PHE A 128 -5.54 5.16 -4.46
C PHE A 128 -4.07 5.57 -4.45
N PHE A 129 -3.13 4.62 -4.42
CA PHE A 129 -1.71 4.94 -4.41
C PHE A 129 -1.27 5.62 -5.71
N GLY A 130 -1.71 5.14 -6.87
CA GLY A 130 -1.43 5.77 -8.16
C GLY A 130 -1.89 7.23 -8.26
N THR A 131 -3.11 7.53 -7.78
CA THR A 131 -3.62 8.92 -7.76
C THR A 131 -2.90 9.80 -6.73
N VAL A 132 -2.51 9.24 -5.59
CA VAL A 132 -1.72 9.94 -4.57
C VAL A 132 -0.31 10.27 -5.07
N TYR A 133 0.38 9.34 -5.71
CA TYR A 133 1.69 9.63 -6.32
C TYR A 133 1.60 10.71 -7.39
N ASN A 134 0.56 10.65 -8.24
CA ASN A 134 0.28 11.69 -9.22
C ASN A 134 0.07 13.06 -8.57
N LEU A 135 -0.67 13.14 -7.46
CA LEU A 135 -0.85 14.37 -6.70
C LEU A 135 0.47 14.87 -6.11
N ILE A 136 1.25 13.99 -5.45
CA ILE A 136 2.54 14.36 -4.86
C ILE A 136 3.46 14.93 -5.92
N TYR A 137 3.52 14.30 -7.10
CA TYR A 137 4.35 14.78 -8.20
C TYR A 137 3.85 16.12 -8.77
N SER A 138 2.53 16.28 -8.99
CA SER A 138 1.97 17.55 -9.46
C SER A 138 2.33 18.71 -8.52
N LEU A 139 2.31 18.49 -7.20
CA LEU A 139 2.63 19.53 -6.22
C LEU A 139 4.13 19.71 -5.98
N TYR A 140 4.89 18.62 -5.99
CA TYR A 140 6.30 18.57 -5.61
C TYR A 140 7.07 17.63 -6.57
N PRO A 141 7.42 18.07 -7.79
CA PRO A 141 8.00 17.20 -8.81
C PRO A 141 9.39 16.64 -8.43
N ALA A 142 10.13 17.32 -7.56
CA ALA A 142 11.44 16.89 -7.04
C ALA A 142 11.38 15.68 -6.08
N THR A 143 10.22 15.03 -5.96
CA THR A 143 10.01 13.83 -5.15
C THR A 143 10.21 12.54 -5.94
N PHE A 144 10.13 12.60 -7.27
CA PHE A 144 10.27 11.48 -8.17
C PHE A 144 11.30 11.77 -9.26
N SER A 145 11.98 10.72 -9.68
CA SER A 145 12.89 10.71 -10.82
C SER A 145 12.38 9.76 -11.89
N GLY A 146 12.86 9.94 -13.13
CA GLY A 146 12.58 9.03 -14.23
C GLY A 146 11.75 9.62 -15.36
N THR A 147 11.15 8.75 -16.18
CA THR A 147 10.37 9.14 -17.37
C THR A 147 8.90 9.25 -17.00
N ILE A 148 8.46 10.47 -16.75
CA ILE A 148 7.09 10.80 -16.35
C ILE A 148 6.41 11.48 -17.55
N GLY A 149 5.15 11.16 -17.79
CA GLY A 149 4.43 11.64 -18.96
C GLY A 149 4.19 13.17 -18.99
N ASP A 150 4.31 13.76 -20.17
CA ASP A 150 4.15 15.21 -20.42
C ASP A 150 2.68 15.68 -20.53
N THR A 151 1.70 14.82 -20.30
CA THR A 151 0.28 15.17 -20.28
C THR A 151 -0.35 14.70 -18.97
N PRO A 152 -1.44 15.30 -18.47
CA PRO A 152 -2.03 14.91 -17.18
C PRO A 152 -2.46 13.44 -17.16
N LEU A 153 -2.91 12.91 -18.31
CA LEU A 153 -3.28 11.50 -18.43
C LEU A 153 -2.04 10.59 -18.46
N THR A 154 -1.01 10.95 -19.23
CA THR A 154 0.22 10.13 -19.28
C THR A 154 0.98 10.18 -17.97
N GLN A 155 0.95 11.30 -17.25
CA GLN A 155 1.48 11.42 -15.89
C GLN A 155 0.75 10.47 -14.93
N LEU A 156 -0.60 10.50 -14.92
CA LEU A 156 -1.38 9.58 -14.10
C LEU A 156 -1.07 8.12 -14.44
N LEU A 157 -0.98 7.78 -15.72
CA LEU A 157 -0.68 6.42 -16.17
C LEU A 157 0.74 5.98 -15.76
N SER A 158 1.73 6.88 -15.77
CA SER A 158 3.07 6.60 -15.23
C SER A 158 3.01 6.21 -13.76
N PHE A 159 2.25 6.95 -12.95
CA PHE A 159 2.11 6.67 -11.51
C PHE A 159 1.21 5.48 -11.18
N LEU A 160 0.20 5.23 -12.02
CA LEU A 160 -0.60 4.01 -11.93
C LEU A 160 0.27 2.78 -12.28
N SER A 161 1.14 2.90 -13.28
CA SER A 161 2.12 1.86 -13.62
C SER A 161 3.12 1.65 -12.49
N LEU A 162 3.55 2.72 -11.80
CA LEU A 162 4.38 2.59 -10.59
C LEU A 162 3.66 1.78 -9.51
N SER A 163 2.42 2.16 -9.18
CA SER A 163 1.61 1.47 -8.16
C SER A 163 1.35 0.00 -8.48
N VAL A 164 1.05 -0.33 -9.74
CA VAL A 164 0.96 -1.73 -10.20
C VAL A 164 2.33 -2.42 -10.11
N GLY A 165 3.41 -1.71 -10.46
CA GLY A 165 4.78 -2.18 -10.35
C GLY A 165 5.14 -2.62 -8.94
N VAL A 166 4.71 -1.88 -7.91
CA VAL A 166 4.98 -2.19 -6.48
C VAL A 166 4.41 -3.56 -6.04
N ILE A 167 3.46 -4.15 -6.78
CA ILE A 167 2.97 -5.52 -6.55
C ILE A 167 4.04 -6.56 -6.89
N SER A 168 4.84 -6.27 -7.93
CA SER A 168 5.94 -7.09 -8.39
C SER A 168 7.22 -6.54 -7.79
N VAL A 169 7.90 -7.30 -6.93
CA VAL A 169 9.22 -6.92 -6.40
C VAL A 169 10.29 -6.71 -7.51
N GLY A 170 9.93 -6.92 -8.78
CA GLY A 170 10.73 -6.67 -9.97
C GLY A 170 10.35 -5.35 -10.65
N GLU A 171 11.28 -4.39 -10.56
CA GLU A 171 11.44 -3.16 -11.34
C GLU A 171 10.30 -2.11 -11.24
N THR A 172 10.64 -0.98 -10.63
CA THR A 172 9.91 0.28 -10.84
C THR A 172 10.05 0.68 -12.30
N PHE A 173 8.94 0.73 -13.05
CA PHE A 173 8.88 1.11 -14.45
C PHE A 173 9.36 2.55 -14.66
N ASN A 174 10.67 2.74 -14.75
CA ASN A 174 11.35 3.99 -15.12
C ASN A 174 10.93 5.23 -14.31
N VAL A 175 10.24 5.09 -13.18
CA VAL A 175 9.85 6.15 -12.25
C VAL A 175 10.22 5.67 -10.85
N ALA A 176 11.04 6.43 -10.12
CA ALA A 176 11.52 6.03 -8.80
C ALA A 176 11.43 7.18 -7.78
N PRO A 177 11.04 6.90 -6.53
CA PRO A 177 10.98 7.92 -5.49
C PRO A 177 12.38 8.32 -5.01
N GLU A 178 12.68 9.62 -5.07
CA GLU A 178 13.96 10.18 -4.60
C GLU A 178 13.93 10.50 -3.10
N LYS A 179 12.74 10.76 -2.55
CA LYS A 179 12.56 11.23 -1.18
C LYS A 179 12.17 10.09 -0.24
N PRO A 180 12.73 10.05 0.99
CA PRO A 180 12.48 8.96 1.93
C PRO A 180 11.01 8.90 2.36
N GLU A 181 10.31 10.02 2.41
CA GLU A 181 8.89 10.03 2.79
C GLU A 181 8.00 9.34 1.75
N VAL A 182 8.37 9.43 0.47
CA VAL A 182 7.66 8.74 -0.61
C VAL A 182 8.03 7.26 -0.66
N GLN A 183 9.27 6.89 -0.32
CA GLN A 183 9.69 5.49 -0.15
C GLN A 183 8.92 4.80 0.98
N ILE A 184 8.57 5.52 2.06
CA ILE A 184 7.68 4.98 3.10
C ILE A 184 6.30 4.66 2.53
N LEU A 185 5.79 5.52 1.64
CA LEU A 185 4.50 5.32 0.98
C LEU A 185 4.52 4.06 0.10
N GLU A 186 5.59 3.87 -0.66
CA GLU A 186 5.85 2.66 -1.45
C GLU A 186 5.93 1.41 -0.55
N ALA A 187 6.59 1.51 0.60
CA ALA A 187 6.67 0.41 1.56
C ALA A 187 5.30 0.03 2.14
N ILE A 188 4.44 1.01 2.43
CA ILE A 188 3.07 0.76 2.91
C ILE A 188 2.24 0.05 1.84
N GLU A 189 2.36 0.49 0.59
CA GLU A 189 1.71 -0.15 -0.56
C GLU A 189 2.20 -1.58 -0.78
N ALA A 190 3.52 -1.80 -0.74
CA ALA A 190 4.14 -3.11 -0.88
C ALA A 190 3.65 -4.07 0.23
N LEU A 191 3.57 -3.61 1.48
CA LEU A 191 3.04 -4.40 2.60
C LEU A 191 1.58 -4.80 2.38
N PHE A 192 0.75 -3.87 1.89
CA PHE A 192 -0.63 -4.18 1.55
C PHE A 192 -0.72 -5.20 0.40
N ASN A 193 0.09 -5.04 -0.64
CA ASN A 193 0.12 -5.96 -1.78
C ASN A 193 0.58 -7.36 -1.36
N LEU A 194 1.61 -7.47 -0.51
CA LEU A 194 2.05 -8.74 0.06
C LEU A 194 0.93 -9.41 0.88
N PHE A 195 0.21 -8.63 1.69
CA PHE A 195 -0.97 -9.12 2.40
C PHE A 195 -2.03 -9.65 1.42
N ALA A 196 -2.40 -8.87 0.41
CA ALA A 196 -3.42 -9.27 -0.57
C ALA A 196 -3.01 -10.52 -1.37
N LEU A 197 -1.76 -10.60 -1.82
CA LEU A 197 -1.22 -11.77 -2.53
C LEU A 197 -1.20 -13.01 -1.63
N SER A 198 -0.81 -12.87 -0.36
CA SER A 198 -0.83 -13.99 0.60
C SER A 198 -2.23 -14.57 0.77
N LEU A 199 -3.26 -13.71 0.75
CA LEU A 199 -4.65 -14.13 0.81
C LEU A 199 -5.12 -14.80 -0.48
N ILE A 200 -4.75 -14.25 -1.64
CA ILE A 200 -5.06 -14.86 -2.95
C ILE A 200 -4.48 -16.27 -3.03
N ILE A 201 -3.20 -16.45 -2.69
CA ILE A 201 -2.53 -17.76 -2.66
C ILE A 201 -3.26 -18.70 -1.69
N SER A 202 -3.63 -18.21 -0.50
CA SER A 202 -4.34 -19.01 0.48
C SER A 202 -5.74 -19.46 0.03
N VAL A 203 -6.41 -18.68 -0.82
CA VAL A 203 -7.72 -19.04 -1.41
C VAL A 203 -7.57 -20.00 -2.59
N VAL A 204 -6.51 -19.86 -3.38
CA VAL A 204 -6.24 -20.76 -4.52
C VAL A 204 -5.77 -22.15 -4.05
N ALA A 205 -5.06 -22.21 -2.92
CA ALA A 205 -4.53 -23.46 -2.36
C ALA A 205 -5.54 -24.25 -1.50
N SER A 206 -6.72 -23.69 -1.20
CA SER A 206 -7.78 -24.32 -0.41
C SER A 206 -8.79 -25.07 -1.27
#